data_AF-A0A075HVU7-F1
#
_entry.id   AF-A0A075HVU7-F1
#
_cell.length_a   1.000
_cell.length_b   1.000
_cell.length_c   1.000
_cell.angle_alpha   90.00
_cell.angle_beta   90.00
_cell.angle_gamma   90.00
#
_symmetry.space_group_name_H-M   'P 1'
#
loop_
_entity.id
_entity.type
_entity.pdbx_description
1 polymer ?
#
loop_
_entity_poly.entity_id
_entity_poly.type
_entity_poly.pdbx_seq_one_letter_code
_entity_poly.pdbx_strand_id
1 'polypeptide(L)'
;MHGEKTELDFEPRNHNDLIEMNGWVDQSRGAKVAGSRFYFLQGDLARLEMALQQYGADFLMSRGYTLVQPPLMMNREAYEGVTDLGDFETVMYGIEPDKYYLIATSEHPLTAMRMDEIIEPSELPVKLVGVSACFRREVGAHGLSDRGIWRVHQFTKVEQIVICHPDNSWEHHEELLSNAVDMWDSLGLHYRVVNICTGDMGTVAARKYDLEAWLPGAGGYKEVVSCSNCTDYQANRLRMRYRTTEGNEAVHTLNSTAIATSRALVAIMEQNQMEDGRVNVPDVLRSYMGGQEVLEALH
;
A
#
# COMPACT_ATOMS: atom_id res chain seq x y z
N MET A 1 -2.13 -13.57 14.63
CA MET A 1 -3.15 -14.13 13.72
C MET A 1 -4.40 -13.32 13.92
N HIS A 2 -5.05 -12.90 12.84
CA HIS A 2 -6.22 -12.01 12.87
C HIS A 2 -7.32 -12.58 11.96
N GLY A 3 -8.58 -12.35 12.35
CA GLY A 3 -9.73 -12.94 11.69
C GLY A 3 -9.81 -14.47 11.79
N GLU A 4 -10.91 -15.04 11.32
CA GLU A 4 -11.09 -16.49 11.19
C GLU A 4 -10.75 -16.92 9.75
N LYS A 5 -10.02 -18.03 9.63
CA LYS A 5 -9.66 -18.57 8.32
C LYS A 5 -10.92 -19.05 7.62
N THR A 6 -11.23 -18.48 6.45
CA THR A 6 -12.40 -18.88 5.67
C THR A 6 -12.33 -20.36 5.30
N GLU A 7 -13.36 -21.11 5.69
CA GLU A 7 -13.65 -22.45 5.19
C GLU A 7 -14.69 -22.31 4.07
N LEU A 8 -14.32 -22.68 2.85
CA LEU A 8 -15.23 -22.72 1.71
C LEU A 8 -15.70 -24.16 1.51
N ASP A 9 -17.01 -24.35 1.31
CA ASP A 9 -17.61 -25.66 1.05
C ASP A 9 -17.36 -26.19 -0.39
N PHE A 10 -16.49 -25.51 -1.14
CA PHE A 10 -16.11 -25.79 -2.51
C PHE A 10 -14.62 -25.51 -2.73
N GLU A 11 -14.06 -26.01 -3.84
CA GLU A 11 -12.65 -25.78 -4.16
C GLU A 11 -12.40 -24.27 -4.43
N PRO A 12 -11.52 -23.60 -3.65
CA PRO A 12 -11.26 -22.18 -3.83
C PRO A 12 -10.69 -21.89 -5.21
N ARG A 13 -11.29 -20.94 -5.92
CA ARG A 13 -10.68 -20.39 -7.13
C ARG A 13 -9.65 -19.35 -6.74
N ASN A 14 -8.57 -19.26 -7.52
CA ASN A 14 -7.64 -18.16 -7.38
C ASN A 14 -8.22 -16.90 -8.06
N HIS A 15 -7.70 -15.73 -7.71
CA HIS A 15 -8.22 -14.48 -8.26
C HIS A 15 -8.11 -14.36 -9.79
N ASN A 16 -7.18 -15.05 -10.45
CA ASN A 16 -7.09 -15.00 -11.93
C ASN A 16 -8.32 -15.64 -12.57
N ASP A 17 -8.80 -16.75 -12.00
CA ASP A 17 -9.99 -17.41 -12.49
C ASP A 17 -11.22 -16.54 -12.22
N LEU A 18 -11.30 -15.91 -11.04
CA LEU A 18 -12.41 -15.02 -10.67
C LEU A 18 -12.49 -13.78 -11.57
N ILE A 19 -11.37 -13.12 -11.85
CA ILE A 19 -11.37 -11.93 -12.72
C ILE A 19 -11.68 -12.28 -14.18
N GLU A 20 -11.27 -13.46 -14.66
CA GLU A 20 -11.57 -13.95 -16.01
C GLU A 20 -13.05 -14.33 -16.14
N MET A 21 -13.59 -15.10 -15.20
CA MET A 21 -14.99 -15.53 -15.18
C MET A 21 -15.96 -14.34 -15.19
N ASN A 22 -15.63 -13.27 -14.45
CA ASN A 22 -16.48 -12.10 -14.30
C ASN A 22 -16.17 -10.96 -15.28
N GLY A 23 -15.15 -11.09 -16.13
CA GLY A 23 -14.75 -10.03 -17.06
C GLY A 23 -14.27 -8.74 -16.39
N TRP A 24 -13.85 -8.79 -15.12
CA TRP A 24 -13.47 -7.61 -14.34
C TRP A 24 -12.07 -7.06 -14.67
N VAL A 25 -11.19 -7.88 -15.27
CA VAL A 25 -9.84 -7.47 -15.61
C VAL A 25 -9.51 -7.86 -17.04
N ASP A 26 -9.16 -6.88 -17.86
CA ASP A 26 -8.70 -7.10 -19.23
C ASP A 26 -7.19 -6.89 -19.35
N GLN A 27 -6.45 -7.97 -19.13
CA GLN A 27 -5.00 -8.00 -19.28
C GLN A 27 -4.56 -8.00 -20.74
N SER A 28 -5.37 -8.56 -21.66
CA SER A 28 -5.01 -8.61 -23.08
C SER A 28 -5.03 -7.21 -23.72
N ARG A 29 -6.06 -6.40 -23.44
CA ARG A 29 -6.12 -5.00 -23.87
C ARG A 29 -5.08 -4.17 -23.11
N GLY A 30 -4.82 -4.44 -21.84
CA GLY A 30 -3.72 -3.81 -21.09
C GLY A 30 -2.36 -4.05 -21.75
N ALA A 31 -2.06 -5.30 -22.07
CA ALA A 31 -0.83 -5.70 -22.77
C ALA A 31 -0.69 -5.06 -24.14
N LYS A 32 -1.78 -4.97 -24.89
CA LYS A 32 -1.82 -4.30 -26.19
C LYS A 32 -1.47 -2.80 -26.10
N VAL A 33 -1.84 -2.13 -25.00
CA VAL A 33 -1.67 -0.67 -24.85
C VAL A 33 -0.36 -0.29 -24.17
N ALA A 34 0.02 -0.99 -23.10
CA ALA A 34 1.12 -0.60 -22.22
C ALA A 34 2.19 -1.70 -22.00
N GLY A 35 1.96 -2.91 -22.52
CA GLY A 35 2.83 -4.07 -22.30
C GLY A 35 2.39 -4.97 -21.14
N SER A 36 3.16 -6.03 -20.89
CA SER A 36 2.84 -7.00 -19.84
C SER A 36 2.65 -6.33 -18.47
N ARG A 37 1.84 -6.95 -17.60
CA ARG A 37 1.55 -6.47 -16.22
C ARG A 37 0.85 -5.13 -16.11
N PHE A 38 0.30 -4.64 -17.22
CA PHE A 38 -0.76 -3.65 -17.24
C PHE A 38 -2.09 -4.32 -17.54
N TYR A 39 -3.17 -3.71 -17.06
CA TYR A 39 -4.52 -4.22 -17.21
C TYR A 39 -5.53 -3.08 -17.20
N PHE A 40 -6.72 -3.32 -17.78
CA PHE A 40 -7.88 -2.50 -17.50
C PHE A 40 -8.70 -3.15 -16.40
N LEU A 41 -9.03 -2.40 -15.35
CA LEU A 41 -9.98 -2.81 -14.32
C LEU A 41 -11.37 -2.32 -14.73
N GLN A 42 -12.39 -3.17 -14.62
CA GLN A 42 -13.73 -2.91 -15.15
C GLN A 42 -14.83 -3.35 -14.19
N GLY A 43 -16.05 -2.84 -14.42
CA GLY A 43 -17.26 -3.24 -13.71
C GLY A 43 -17.17 -3.02 -12.19
N ASP A 44 -17.78 -3.93 -11.45
CA ASP A 44 -17.89 -3.82 -9.99
C ASP A 44 -16.54 -3.92 -9.27
N LEU A 45 -15.56 -4.62 -9.84
CA LEU A 45 -14.22 -4.67 -9.27
C LEU A 45 -13.49 -3.32 -9.37
N ALA A 46 -13.70 -2.58 -10.47
CA ALA A 46 -13.20 -1.20 -10.60
C ALA A 46 -13.85 -0.26 -9.60
N ARG A 47 -15.15 -0.42 -9.36
CA ARG A 47 -15.88 0.34 -8.34
C ARG A 47 -15.39 0.01 -6.92
N LEU A 48 -15.13 -1.27 -6.63
CA LEU A 48 -14.60 -1.72 -5.35
C LEU A 48 -13.20 -1.15 -5.09
N GLU A 49 -12.38 -1.01 -6.14
CA GLU A 49 -11.07 -0.36 -6.04
C GLU A 49 -11.19 1.10 -5.56
N MET A 50 -12.12 1.87 -6.14
CA MET A 50 -12.41 3.24 -5.70
C MET A 50 -12.96 3.27 -4.27
N ALA A 51 -13.84 2.32 -3.91
CA ALA A 51 -14.39 2.19 -2.57
C ALA A 51 -13.29 1.94 -1.52
N LEU A 52 -12.30 1.10 -1.83
CA LEU A 52 -11.14 0.84 -0.97
C LEU A 52 -10.28 2.09 -0.76
N GLN A 53 -10.03 2.86 -1.82
CA GLN A 53 -9.29 4.12 -1.71
C GLN A 53 -10.00 5.09 -0.76
N GLN A 54 -11.30 5.29 -0.96
CA GLN A 54 -12.09 6.22 -0.17
C GLN A 54 -12.21 5.76 1.29
N TYR A 55 -12.51 4.48 1.50
CA TYR A 55 -12.57 3.88 2.82
C TYR A 55 -11.26 4.03 3.59
N GLY A 56 -10.13 3.69 2.97
CA GLY A 56 -8.82 3.79 3.60
C GLY A 56 -8.46 5.22 4.00
N ALA A 57 -8.76 6.20 3.14
CA ALA A 57 -8.56 7.61 3.44
C ALA A 57 -9.45 8.09 4.60
N ASP A 58 -10.76 7.82 4.53
CA ASP A 58 -11.74 8.24 5.55
C ASP A 58 -11.43 7.62 6.92
N PHE A 59 -11.02 6.35 6.94
CA PHE A 59 -10.60 5.65 8.15
C PHE A 59 -9.43 6.36 8.84
N LEU A 60 -8.39 6.73 8.10
CA LEU A 60 -7.21 7.39 8.67
C LEU A 60 -7.49 8.86 9.04
N MET A 61 -8.30 9.56 8.25
CA MET A 61 -8.76 10.91 8.58
C MET A 61 -9.52 10.93 9.90
N SER A 62 -10.36 9.91 10.16
CA SER A 62 -11.07 9.76 11.44
C SER A 62 -10.11 9.58 12.65
N ARG A 63 -8.86 9.18 12.40
CA ARG A 63 -7.78 9.02 13.39
C ARG A 63 -6.81 10.21 13.43
N GLY A 64 -7.17 11.33 12.81
CA GLY A 64 -6.38 12.57 12.85
C GLY A 64 -5.26 12.66 11.84
N TYR A 65 -5.23 11.80 10.81
CA TYR A 65 -4.30 11.94 9.69
C TYR A 65 -4.83 12.97 8.69
N THR A 66 -3.93 13.79 8.15
CA THR A 66 -4.27 14.75 7.09
C THR A 66 -4.23 14.06 5.74
N LEU A 67 -5.33 14.10 4.98
CA LEU A 67 -5.35 13.61 3.61
C LEU A 67 -4.54 14.51 2.68
N VAL A 68 -3.59 13.92 1.96
CA VAL A 68 -2.73 14.61 1.00
C VAL A 68 -2.73 13.85 -0.32
N GLN A 69 -2.89 14.58 -1.42
CA GLN A 69 -2.66 14.04 -2.76
C GLN A 69 -1.24 14.42 -3.21
N PRO A 70 -0.31 13.46 -3.30
CA PRO A 70 1.07 13.78 -3.66
C PRO A 70 1.25 13.98 -5.17
N PRO A 71 2.30 14.70 -5.61
CA PRO A 71 2.74 14.63 -7.00
C PRO A 71 3.16 13.19 -7.35
N LEU A 72 2.85 12.76 -8.58
CA LEU A 72 3.21 11.41 -9.05
C LEU A 72 4.63 11.30 -9.60
N MET A 73 5.38 12.41 -9.58
CA MET A 73 6.75 12.50 -10.04
C MET A 73 7.58 13.27 -9.01
N MET A 74 8.81 12.82 -8.79
CA MET A 74 9.77 13.46 -7.89
C MET A 74 11.09 13.72 -8.59
N ASN A 75 11.73 14.84 -8.24
CA ASN A 75 13.11 15.08 -8.67
C ASN A 75 14.05 14.09 -7.99
N ARG A 76 15.24 13.90 -8.56
CA ARG A 76 16.21 12.93 -8.06
C ARG A 76 16.66 13.19 -6.61
N GLU A 77 16.92 14.44 -6.24
CA GLU A 77 17.42 14.81 -4.90
C GLU A 77 16.44 14.38 -3.80
N ALA A 78 15.15 14.71 -3.95
CA ALA A 78 14.12 14.31 -3.00
C ALA A 78 13.96 12.79 -2.92
N TYR A 79 14.04 12.10 -4.07
CA TYR A 79 13.83 10.65 -4.15
C TYR A 79 15.01 9.88 -3.52
N GLU A 80 16.25 10.32 -3.76
CA GLU A 80 17.44 9.74 -3.10
C GLU A 80 17.34 9.85 -1.57
N GLY A 81 16.60 10.82 -1.04
CA GLY A 81 16.38 10.97 0.40
C GLY A 81 15.57 9.84 1.06
N VAL A 82 14.71 9.15 0.30
CA VAL A 82 13.70 8.21 0.84
C VAL A 82 13.91 6.75 0.45
N THR A 83 14.78 6.47 -0.53
CA THR A 83 14.93 5.15 -1.17
C THR A 83 16.37 4.61 -1.05
N ASP A 84 16.59 3.34 -1.41
CA ASP A 84 17.94 2.82 -1.67
C ASP A 84 18.42 3.26 -3.06
N LEU A 85 19.72 3.57 -3.22
CA LEU A 85 20.26 4.02 -4.51
C LEU A 85 20.14 2.95 -5.61
N GLY A 86 20.16 1.65 -5.25
CA GLY A 86 19.95 0.55 -6.18
C GLY A 86 18.52 0.48 -6.75
N ASP A 87 17.54 1.12 -6.10
CA ASP A 87 16.15 1.16 -6.56
C ASP A 87 16.01 1.96 -7.86
N PHE A 88 16.89 2.95 -8.11
CA PHE A 88 16.90 3.71 -9.35
C PHE A 88 17.14 2.84 -10.59
N GLU A 89 17.92 1.77 -10.44
CA GLU A 89 18.27 0.88 -11.55
C GLU A 89 17.23 -0.22 -11.77
N THR A 90 16.57 -0.64 -10.70
CA THR A 90 15.80 -1.89 -10.66
C THR A 90 14.30 -1.70 -10.44
N VAL A 91 13.88 -0.63 -9.77
CA VAL A 91 12.49 -0.39 -9.34
C VAL A 91 11.85 0.79 -10.08
N MET A 92 12.57 1.88 -10.29
CA MET A 92 11.96 3.16 -10.70
C MET A 92 11.82 3.35 -12.22
N TYR A 93 10.76 4.05 -12.63
CA TYR A 93 10.62 4.59 -13.98
C TYR A 93 11.13 6.03 -14.02
N GLY A 94 12.20 6.28 -14.78
CA GLY A 94 12.69 7.63 -15.08
C GLY A 94 11.95 8.28 -16.26
N ILE A 95 11.78 9.59 -16.19
CA ILE A 95 11.15 10.43 -17.21
C ILE A 95 12.21 11.34 -17.80
N GLU A 96 12.46 11.17 -19.09
CA GLU A 96 13.36 11.99 -19.88
C GLU A 96 12.56 12.95 -20.77
N PRO A 97 13.05 14.19 -21.01
CA PRO A 97 14.37 14.71 -20.66
C PRO A 97 14.46 15.40 -19.28
N ASP A 98 13.34 15.52 -18.56
CA ASP A 98 13.21 16.38 -17.39
C ASP A 98 13.82 15.78 -16.10
N LYS A 99 14.35 14.55 -16.16
CA LYS A 99 15.03 13.83 -15.06
C LYS A 99 14.19 13.69 -13.80
N TYR A 100 12.88 13.54 -13.98
CA TYR A 100 11.95 13.15 -12.92
C TYR A 100 11.83 11.62 -12.86
N TYR A 101 11.32 11.12 -11.75
CA TYR A 101 11.01 9.70 -11.57
C TYR A 101 9.57 9.54 -11.10
N LEU A 102 8.85 8.58 -11.66
CA LEU A 102 7.53 8.20 -11.15
C LEU A 102 7.66 7.62 -9.73
N ILE A 103 6.71 7.96 -8.87
CA ILE A 103 6.71 7.48 -7.49
C ILE A 103 6.39 5.97 -7.42
N ALA A 104 7.11 5.23 -6.59
CA ALA A 104 6.90 3.79 -6.35
C ALA A 104 5.96 3.52 -5.14
N THR A 105 5.61 4.58 -4.41
CA THR A 105 4.72 4.61 -3.24
C THR A 105 4.39 6.08 -2.91
N SER A 106 3.21 6.35 -2.32
CA SER A 106 2.89 7.69 -1.78
C SER A 106 3.83 8.11 -0.65
N GLU A 107 4.50 7.16 0.01
CA GLU A 107 5.49 7.43 1.06
C GLU A 107 6.55 8.42 0.58
N HIS A 108 7.15 8.16 -0.57
CA HIS A 108 8.31 8.92 -1.06
C HIS A 108 8.03 10.44 -1.14
N PRO A 109 6.98 10.91 -1.85
CA PRO A 109 6.71 12.34 -1.93
C PRO A 109 6.19 12.92 -0.61
N LEU A 110 5.49 12.14 0.22
CA LEU A 110 4.95 12.64 1.49
C LEU A 110 6.03 12.81 2.56
N THR A 111 6.97 11.88 2.66
CA THR A 111 8.13 12.02 3.55
C THR A 111 9.03 13.16 3.08
N ALA A 112 9.30 13.25 1.78
CA ALA A 112 10.10 14.31 1.19
C ALA A 112 9.42 15.69 1.18
N MET A 113 8.13 15.78 1.51
CA MET A 113 7.38 17.04 1.54
C MET A 113 8.02 18.10 2.47
N ARG A 114 8.72 17.64 3.51
CA ARG A 114 9.39 18.49 4.52
C ARG A 114 10.92 18.59 4.31
N MET A 115 11.41 18.21 3.13
CA MET A 115 12.84 18.29 2.79
C MET A 115 13.39 19.70 3.03
N ASP A 116 14.58 19.80 3.60
CA ASP A 116 15.25 21.07 3.93
C ASP A 116 14.55 21.96 4.96
N GLU A 117 13.58 21.44 5.71
CA GLU A 117 12.88 22.20 6.76
C GLU A 117 13.46 21.99 8.17
N ILE A 118 13.38 23.05 8.98
CA ILE A 118 13.46 22.98 10.45
C ILE A 118 12.03 23.08 10.97
N ILE A 119 11.47 21.95 11.38
CA ILE A 119 10.11 21.79 11.89
C ILE A 119 10.04 22.31 13.33
N GLU A 120 9.03 23.10 13.66
CA GLU A 120 8.84 23.53 15.05
C GLU A 120 8.28 22.38 15.89
N PRO A 121 8.72 22.18 17.16
CA PRO A 121 8.22 21.08 18.00
C PRO A 121 6.70 21.02 18.14
N SER A 122 6.02 22.16 18.02
CA SER A 122 4.55 22.26 18.07
C SER A 122 3.83 21.70 16.84
N GLU A 123 4.54 21.47 15.73
CA GLU A 123 4.01 20.79 14.54
C GLU A 123 4.12 19.27 14.62
N LEU A 124 4.87 18.73 15.58
CA LEU A 124 5.08 17.29 15.73
C LEU A 124 4.02 16.66 16.67
N PRO A 125 3.55 15.43 16.36
CA PRO A 125 3.83 14.66 15.15
C PRO A 125 3.03 15.15 13.94
N VAL A 126 3.67 15.12 12.76
CA VAL A 126 2.97 15.30 11.47
C VAL A 126 2.43 13.93 11.03
N LYS A 127 1.11 13.81 10.88
CA LYS A 127 0.43 12.57 10.47
C LYS A 127 -0.30 12.77 9.15
N LEU A 128 0.10 12.03 8.11
CA LEU A 128 -0.42 12.18 6.74
C LEU A 128 -0.96 10.86 6.20
N VAL A 129 -2.07 10.91 5.47
CA VAL A 129 -2.54 9.82 4.62
C VAL A 129 -2.45 10.23 3.15
N GLY A 130 -1.74 9.43 2.36
CA GLY A 130 -1.57 9.61 0.92
C GLY A 130 -2.39 8.61 0.13
N VAL A 131 -3.03 9.06 -0.95
CA VAL A 131 -3.62 8.15 -1.95
C VAL A 131 -3.01 8.46 -3.31
N SER A 132 -2.31 7.49 -3.90
CA SER A 132 -1.69 7.67 -5.22
C SER A 132 -1.56 6.40 -6.03
N ALA A 133 -1.57 6.55 -7.35
CA ALA A 133 -0.98 5.57 -8.23
C ALA A 133 0.53 5.44 -7.93
N CYS A 134 1.04 4.22 -8.01
CA CYS A 134 2.40 3.83 -7.71
C CYS A 134 2.94 3.03 -8.89
N PHE A 135 4.19 3.27 -9.27
CA PHE A 135 4.82 2.71 -10.47
C PHE A 135 6.10 1.95 -10.13
N ARG A 136 6.18 0.68 -10.51
CA ARG A 136 7.35 -0.19 -10.24
C ARG A 136 7.71 -1.05 -11.44
N ARG A 137 9.01 -1.16 -11.76
CA ARG A 137 9.53 -1.95 -12.88
C ARG A 137 9.50 -3.46 -12.66
N GLU A 138 9.39 -3.91 -11.40
CA GLU A 138 9.14 -5.32 -11.05
C GLU A 138 10.07 -6.33 -11.77
N VAL A 139 11.38 -6.07 -11.80
CA VAL A 139 12.38 -6.92 -12.48
C VAL A 139 12.63 -8.22 -11.69
N GLY A 140 12.48 -9.41 -12.31
CA GLY A 140 12.75 -10.70 -11.64
C GLY A 140 12.11 -11.94 -12.30
N ALA A 141 12.18 -13.10 -11.62
CA ALA A 141 11.53 -14.36 -12.01
C ALA A 141 10.33 -14.67 -11.09
N HIS A 142 9.26 -15.28 -11.63
CA HIS A 142 7.92 -15.18 -11.03
C HIS A 142 7.11 -16.48 -11.02
N GLY A 143 6.35 -16.67 -9.93
CA GLY A 143 5.42 -17.80 -9.75
C GLY A 143 3.99 -17.53 -10.25
N LEU A 144 3.14 -18.55 -10.21
CA LEU A 144 1.73 -18.47 -10.63
C LEU A 144 0.92 -17.44 -9.81
N SER A 145 1.20 -17.30 -8.51
CA SER A 145 0.48 -16.37 -7.62
C SER A 145 0.84 -14.89 -7.85
N ASP A 146 1.80 -14.60 -8.72
CA ASP A 146 2.17 -13.23 -9.12
C ASP A 146 1.49 -12.78 -10.42
N ARG A 147 0.66 -13.65 -11.03
CA ARG A 147 -0.16 -13.32 -12.22
C ARG A 147 -1.34 -12.41 -11.83
N GLY A 148 -2.12 -12.00 -12.82
CA GLY A 148 -3.31 -11.19 -12.57
C GLY A 148 -2.96 -9.76 -12.19
N ILE A 149 -3.49 -9.32 -11.06
CA ILE A 149 -3.34 -7.95 -10.53
C ILE A 149 -2.43 -7.90 -9.29
N TRP A 150 -1.79 -9.01 -8.91
CA TRP A 150 -0.98 -9.09 -7.69
C TRP A 150 0.36 -8.33 -7.79
N ARG A 151 1.12 -8.58 -8.86
CA ARG A 151 2.42 -7.94 -9.13
C ARG A 151 2.36 -7.24 -10.49
N VAL A 152 2.14 -5.93 -10.45
CA VAL A 152 1.83 -5.09 -11.62
C VAL A 152 2.70 -3.84 -11.65
N HIS A 153 2.84 -3.24 -12.83
CA HIS A 153 3.68 -2.05 -12.98
C HIS A 153 3.03 -0.78 -12.43
N GLN A 154 1.69 -0.76 -12.36
CA GLN A 154 0.91 0.35 -11.82
C GLN A 154 -0.16 -0.21 -10.89
N PHE A 155 -0.26 0.36 -9.69
CA PHE A 155 -1.27 0.03 -8.68
C PHE A 155 -1.51 1.22 -7.76
N THR A 156 -2.65 1.27 -7.08
CA THR A 156 -2.94 2.36 -6.12
C THR A 156 -2.61 1.92 -4.70
N LYS A 157 -2.08 2.86 -3.90
CA LYS A 157 -1.89 2.68 -2.47
C LYS A 157 -2.53 3.80 -1.66
N VAL A 158 -3.05 3.42 -0.50
CA VAL A 158 -3.33 4.31 0.64
C VAL A 158 -2.18 4.14 1.63
N GLU A 159 -1.43 5.20 1.88
CA GLU A 159 -0.21 5.18 2.70
C GLU A 159 -0.35 6.08 3.92
N GLN A 160 0.13 5.60 5.06
CA GLN A 160 0.23 6.33 6.31
C GLN A 160 1.67 6.83 6.48
N ILE A 161 1.85 8.08 6.88
CA ILE A 161 3.16 8.67 7.17
C ILE A 161 3.12 9.38 8.51
N VAL A 162 4.15 9.16 9.32
CA VAL A 162 4.39 9.90 10.55
C VAL A 162 5.80 10.47 10.53
N ILE A 163 5.90 11.78 10.76
CA ILE A 163 7.16 12.48 11.06
C ILE A 163 7.05 12.95 12.51
N CYS A 164 7.91 12.47 13.40
CA CYS A 164 7.74 12.66 14.84
C CYS A 164 9.05 12.94 15.57
N HIS A 165 8.90 13.30 16.85
CA HIS A 165 10.01 13.35 17.79
C HIS A 165 10.65 11.95 17.95
N PRO A 166 12.00 11.84 18.06
CA PRO A 166 12.68 10.55 18.19
C PRO A 166 12.15 9.66 19.32
N ASP A 167 11.90 10.26 20.49
CA ASP A 167 11.41 9.57 21.69
C ASP A 167 10.06 8.87 21.50
N ASN A 168 9.25 9.33 20.54
CA ASN A 168 7.89 8.85 20.32
C ASN A 168 7.79 7.89 19.13
N SER A 169 8.89 7.69 18.38
CA SER A 169 8.84 6.94 17.12
C SER A 169 8.37 5.50 17.30
N TRP A 170 8.79 4.81 18.36
CA TRP A 170 8.34 3.44 18.62
C TRP A 170 6.86 3.34 18.98
N GLU A 171 6.32 4.34 19.69
CA GLU A 171 4.88 4.42 19.97
C GLU A 171 4.09 4.63 18.68
N HIS A 172 4.55 5.54 17.80
CA HIS A 172 3.93 5.75 16.50
C HIS A 172 4.08 4.56 15.55
N HIS A 173 5.12 3.73 15.69
CA HIS A 173 5.24 2.50 14.92
C HIS A 173 4.13 1.51 15.26
N GLU A 174 3.85 1.34 16.55
CA GLU A 174 2.75 0.51 17.02
C GLU A 174 1.38 1.14 16.68
N GLU A 175 1.25 2.47 16.68
CA GLU A 175 0.05 3.17 16.17
C GLU A 175 -0.21 2.87 14.69
N LEU A 176 0.80 2.98 13.83
CA LEU A 176 0.71 2.68 12.40
C LEU A 176 0.31 1.23 12.15
N LEU A 177 0.89 0.31 12.91
CA LEU A 177 0.52 -1.11 12.87
C LEU A 177 -0.93 -1.32 13.32
N SER A 178 -1.35 -0.70 14.42
CA SER A 178 -2.73 -0.79 14.92
C SER A 178 -3.73 -0.25 13.90
N ASN A 179 -3.42 0.86 13.23
CA ASN A 179 -4.28 1.39 12.17
C ASN A 179 -4.44 0.39 11.01
N ALA A 180 -3.35 -0.26 10.59
CA ALA A 180 -3.41 -1.29 9.56
C ALA A 180 -4.20 -2.53 10.04
N VAL A 181 -3.95 -3.00 11.26
CA VAL A 181 -4.66 -4.14 11.86
C VAL A 181 -6.16 -3.87 11.95
N ASP A 182 -6.55 -2.74 12.56
CA ASP A 182 -7.97 -2.39 12.73
C ASP A 182 -8.68 -2.23 11.39
N MET A 183 -7.99 -1.68 10.39
CA MET A 183 -8.52 -1.54 9.04
C MET A 183 -8.71 -2.90 8.36
N TRP A 184 -7.75 -3.81 8.45
CA TRP A 184 -7.87 -5.15 7.85
C TRP A 184 -8.87 -6.05 8.60
N ASP A 185 -8.97 -5.91 9.93
CA ASP A 185 -9.99 -6.57 10.74
C ASP A 185 -11.40 -6.12 10.33
N SER A 186 -11.59 -4.81 10.09
CA SER A 186 -12.88 -4.26 9.65
C SER A 186 -13.30 -4.71 8.25
N LEU A 187 -12.34 -5.10 7.39
CA LEU A 187 -12.62 -5.70 6.09
C LEU A 187 -13.07 -7.17 6.19
N GLY A 188 -13.01 -7.77 7.40
CA GLY A 188 -13.40 -9.15 7.64
C GLY A 188 -12.42 -10.17 7.04
N LEU A 189 -11.16 -9.81 6.86
CA LEU A 189 -10.16 -10.66 6.21
C LEU A 189 -9.32 -11.44 7.22
N HIS A 190 -8.93 -12.65 6.86
CA HIS A 190 -7.96 -13.46 7.58
C HIS A 190 -6.53 -13.16 7.13
N TYR A 191 -5.66 -12.83 8.08
CA TYR A 191 -4.27 -12.50 7.82
C TYR A 191 -3.39 -12.76 9.05
N ARG A 192 -2.07 -12.63 8.86
CA ARG A 192 -1.09 -12.69 9.94
C ARG A 192 -0.20 -11.45 9.94
N VAL A 193 0.30 -11.09 11.11
CA VAL A 193 1.33 -10.06 11.28
C VAL A 193 2.67 -10.78 11.48
N VAL A 194 3.69 -10.36 10.73
CA VAL A 194 5.04 -10.92 10.76
C VAL A 194 6.02 -9.82 11.14
N ASN A 195 6.85 -10.05 12.15
CA ASN A 195 8.00 -9.20 12.46
C ASN A 195 9.19 -9.63 11.60
N ILE A 196 9.65 -8.75 10.71
CA ILE A 196 10.60 -9.09 9.66
C ILE A 196 12.01 -9.21 10.24
N CYS A 197 12.74 -10.26 9.84
CA CYS A 197 14.10 -10.47 10.31
C CYS A 197 15.08 -9.52 9.61
N THR A 198 16.25 -9.32 10.21
CA THR A 198 17.25 -8.35 9.71
C THR A 198 17.72 -8.62 8.28
N GLY A 199 17.68 -9.87 7.81
CA GLY A 199 18.07 -10.24 6.45
C GLY A 199 17.07 -9.85 5.35
N ASP A 200 15.84 -9.47 5.74
CA ASP A 200 14.73 -9.20 4.80
C ASP A 200 14.09 -7.80 5.04
N MET A 201 14.67 -7.00 5.94
CA MET A 201 14.14 -5.69 6.35
C MET A 201 14.45 -4.57 5.34
N GLY A 202 15.41 -4.77 4.45
CA GLY A 202 15.92 -3.74 3.54
C GLY A 202 16.85 -2.72 4.23
N THR A 203 17.31 -1.73 3.47
CA THR A 203 18.32 -0.75 3.94
C THR A 203 17.73 0.37 4.81
N VAL A 204 16.46 0.74 4.58
CA VAL A 204 15.86 1.97 5.12
C VAL A 204 15.23 1.78 6.50
N ALA A 205 14.62 0.62 6.76
CA ALA A 205 13.87 0.38 7.99
C ALA A 205 14.79 -0.08 9.13
N ALA A 206 14.60 0.48 10.33
CA ALA A 206 15.20 -0.02 11.57
C ALA A 206 14.37 -1.15 12.19
N ARG A 207 13.06 -1.15 11.94
CA ARG A 207 12.14 -2.25 12.27
C ARG A 207 11.00 -2.27 11.26
N LYS A 208 10.55 -3.46 10.87
CA LYS A 208 9.47 -3.65 9.89
C LYS A 208 8.51 -4.77 10.33
N TYR A 209 7.22 -4.50 10.19
CA TYR A 209 6.16 -5.51 10.25
C TYR A 209 5.48 -5.64 8.90
N ASP A 210 5.15 -6.86 8.50
CA ASP A 210 4.27 -7.11 7.36
C ASP A 210 2.94 -7.70 7.82
N LEU A 211 1.84 -7.29 7.20
CA LEU A 211 0.62 -8.10 7.20
C LEU A 211 0.66 -8.95 5.94
N GLU A 212 0.35 -10.24 6.12
CA GLU A 212 0.20 -11.17 5.02
C GLU A 212 -1.20 -11.76 5.04
N ALA A 213 -1.96 -11.56 3.96
CA ALA A 213 -3.32 -12.06 3.82
C ALA A 213 -3.32 -13.53 3.39
N TRP A 214 -4.25 -14.31 3.93
CA TRP A 214 -4.50 -15.67 3.46
C TRP A 214 -5.14 -15.64 2.07
N LEU A 215 -4.62 -16.43 1.14
CA LEU A 215 -5.16 -16.55 -0.21
C LEU A 215 -5.59 -18.02 -0.44
N PRO A 216 -6.89 -18.34 -0.28
CA PRO A 216 -7.40 -19.70 -0.43
C PRO A 216 -6.98 -20.39 -1.73
N GLY A 217 -7.06 -19.71 -2.88
CA GLY A 217 -6.75 -20.30 -4.18
C GLY A 217 -5.25 -20.52 -4.38
N ALA A 218 -4.40 -19.75 -3.69
CA ALA A 218 -2.96 -19.97 -3.67
C ALA A 218 -2.48 -20.91 -2.54
N GLY A 219 -3.35 -21.24 -1.58
CA GLY A 219 -3.03 -22.08 -0.42
C GLY A 219 -1.97 -21.50 0.51
N GLY A 220 -1.82 -20.17 0.59
CA GLY A 220 -0.73 -19.53 1.31
C GLY A 220 -0.99 -18.09 1.75
N TYR A 221 -0.08 -17.55 2.56
CA TYR A 221 -0.07 -16.14 2.94
C TYR A 221 0.80 -15.32 1.99
N LYS A 222 0.36 -14.10 1.65
CA LYS A 222 1.18 -13.16 0.88
C LYS A 222 1.06 -11.74 1.44
N GLU A 223 2.17 -11.00 1.39
CA GLU A 223 2.30 -9.63 1.89
C GLU A 223 1.27 -8.68 1.26
N VAL A 224 0.59 -7.90 2.09
CA VAL A 224 -0.40 -6.89 1.69
C VAL A 224 -0.15 -5.51 2.32
N VAL A 225 0.56 -5.47 3.45
CA VAL A 225 0.98 -4.26 4.14
C VAL A 225 2.43 -4.43 4.57
N SER A 226 3.19 -3.35 4.49
CA SER A 226 4.49 -3.16 5.14
C SER A 226 4.41 -1.93 6.04
N CYS A 227 4.91 -2.02 7.27
CA CYS A 227 4.89 -0.98 8.30
C CYS A 227 6.27 -0.83 8.94
N SER A 228 6.91 0.31 8.73
CA SER A 228 8.32 0.54 9.04
C SER A 228 8.53 1.75 9.95
N ASN A 229 9.45 1.60 10.90
CA ASN A 229 10.12 2.72 11.56
C ASN A 229 11.51 2.88 10.93
N CYS A 230 11.78 4.04 10.33
CA CYS A 230 13.04 4.34 9.65
C CYS A 230 14.00 5.13 10.54
N THR A 231 13.60 5.46 11.77
CA THR A 231 14.34 6.35 12.68
C THR A 231 14.77 7.62 11.94
N ASP A 232 16.03 8.02 12.02
CA ASP A 232 16.54 9.23 11.39
C ASP A 232 17.13 9.01 9.98
N TYR A 233 17.03 7.81 9.39
CA TYR A 233 17.66 7.47 8.11
C TYR A 233 17.22 8.41 6.99
N GLN A 234 15.90 8.50 6.75
CA GLN A 234 15.35 9.36 5.69
C GLN A 234 15.50 10.83 6.08
N ALA A 235 15.29 11.19 7.35
CA ALA A 235 15.40 12.56 7.84
C ALA A 235 16.81 13.14 7.64
N ASN A 236 17.86 12.36 7.87
CA ASN A 236 19.24 12.77 7.62
C ASN A 236 19.52 13.04 6.15
N ARG A 237 19.00 12.19 5.25
CA ARG A 237 19.22 12.32 3.81
C ARG A 237 18.41 13.47 3.20
N LEU A 238 17.22 13.75 3.74
CA LEU A 238 16.34 14.87 3.37
C LEU A 238 16.65 16.16 4.13
N ARG A 239 17.65 16.16 5.01
CA ARG A 239 18.03 17.30 5.88
C ARG A 239 16.84 17.84 6.70
N MET A 240 15.92 16.96 7.07
CA MET A 240 14.77 17.27 7.93
C MET A 240 15.21 17.35 9.37
N ARG A 241 14.94 18.49 10.01
CA ARG A 241 15.30 18.75 11.41
C ARG A 241 14.11 19.27 12.19
N TYR A 242 14.15 19.16 13.51
CA TYR A 242 13.27 19.91 14.40
C TYR A 242 14.10 20.80 15.32
N ARG A 243 13.51 21.93 15.75
CA ARG A 243 14.18 22.88 16.64
C ARG A 243 14.27 22.34 18.07
N THR A 244 15.44 22.43 18.69
CA THR A 244 15.65 22.16 20.12
C THR A 244 16.18 23.41 20.82
N THR A 245 16.34 23.35 22.13
CA THR A 245 16.97 24.44 22.90
C THR A 245 18.47 24.60 22.62
N GLU A 246 19.12 23.54 22.12
CA GLU A 246 20.57 23.49 21.89
C GLU A 246 20.94 23.57 20.40
N GLY A 247 19.96 23.60 19.50
CA GLY A 247 20.18 23.67 18.06
C GLY A 247 19.03 23.05 17.27
N ASN A 248 19.37 22.19 16.31
CA ASN A 248 18.40 21.42 15.55
C ASN A 248 18.84 19.95 15.50
N GLU A 249 17.89 19.04 15.64
CA GLU A 249 18.12 17.59 15.63
C GLU A 249 17.28 16.90 14.57
N ALA A 250 17.62 15.66 14.21
CA ALA A 250 16.85 14.89 13.23
C ALA A 250 15.50 14.45 13.83
N VAL A 251 14.43 14.59 13.04
CA VAL A 251 13.16 13.92 13.32
C VAL A 251 13.27 12.43 12.98
N HIS A 252 12.32 11.63 13.46
CA HIS A 252 12.14 10.26 12.97
C HIS A 252 11.03 10.18 11.93
N THR A 253 11.18 9.29 10.95
CA THR A 253 10.18 9.03 9.91
C THR A 253 9.67 7.60 9.99
N LEU A 254 8.37 7.45 9.78
CA LEU A 254 7.69 6.16 9.76
C LEU A 254 6.68 6.12 8.62
N ASN A 255 6.48 4.94 8.07
CA ASN A 255 5.54 4.69 7.00
C ASN A 255 4.79 3.37 7.20
N SER A 256 3.58 3.31 6.67
CA SER A 256 2.84 2.06 6.59
C SER A 256 1.87 2.08 5.43
N THR A 257 1.83 0.98 4.69
CA THR A 257 0.71 0.73 3.78
C THR A 257 -0.56 0.53 4.61
N ALA A 258 -1.59 1.34 4.40
CA ALA A 258 -2.91 1.02 4.91
C ALA A 258 -3.59 0.00 3.99
N ILE A 259 -3.62 0.31 2.69
CA ILE A 259 -4.20 -0.56 1.66
C ILE A 259 -3.36 -0.45 0.39
N ALA A 260 -2.84 -1.57 -0.11
CA ALA A 260 -2.46 -1.71 -1.52
C ALA A 260 -3.68 -2.26 -2.28
N THR A 261 -4.38 -1.40 -3.05
CA THR A 261 -5.75 -1.70 -3.49
C THR A 261 -5.82 -2.96 -4.32
N SER A 262 -4.88 -3.18 -5.25
CA SER A 262 -4.86 -4.40 -6.06
C SER A 262 -4.71 -5.69 -5.25
N ARG A 263 -3.89 -5.68 -4.19
CA ARG A 263 -3.71 -6.84 -3.30
C ARG A 263 -4.90 -7.03 -2.36
N ALA A 264 -5.50 -5.94 -1.88
CA ALA A 264 -6.74 -6.00 -1.10
C ALA A 264 -7.91 -6.54 -1.93
N LEU A 265 -8.04 -6.15 -3.21
CA LEU A 265 -9.02 -6.74 -4.12
C LEU A 265 -8.81 -8.25 -4.26
N VAL A 266 -7.57 -8.72 -4.41
CA VAL A 266 -7.28 -10.16 -4.47
C VAL A 266 -7.67 -10.88 -3.16
N ALA A 267 -7.30 -10.32 -2.01
CA ALA A 267 -7.67 -10.90 -0.72
C ALA A 267 -9.21 -10.98 -0.54
N ILE A 268 -9.94 -9.91 -0.89
CA ILE A 268 -11.41 -9.87 -0.84
C ILE A 268 -12.00 -10.88 -1.82
N MET A 269 -11.55 -10.91 -3.07
CA MET A 269 -12.06 -11.86 -4.06
C MET A 269 -11.86 -13.31 -3.60
N GLU A 270 -10.67 -13.69 -3.16
CA GLU A 270 -10.42 -15.10 -2.82
C GLU A 270 -11.07 -15.51 -1.50
N GLN A 271 -11.14 -14.64 -0.50
CA GLN A 271 -11.73 -14.97 0.81
C GLN A 271 -13.26 -14.83 0.84
N ASN A 272 -13.85 -13.99 -0.02
CA ASN A 272 -15.29 -13.71 -0.04
C ASN A 272 -15.98 -14.26 -1.30
N GLN A 273 -15.32 -15.14 -2.07
CA GLN A 273 -15.92 -15.78 -3.24
C GLN A 273 -17.12 -16.65 -2.87
N MET A 274 -18.09 -16.69 -3.76
CA MET A 274 -19.22 -17.61 -3.76
C MET A 274 -18.97 -18.74 -4.78
N GLU A 275 -19.70 -19.85 -4.65
CA GLU A 275 -19.51 -21.03 -5.52
C GLU A 275 -19.69 -20.70 -7.02
N ASP A 276 -20.59 -19.76 -7.33
CA ASP A 276 -20.92 -19.30 -8.69
C ASP A 276 -19.91 -18.27 -9.26
N GLY A 277 -18.90 -17.87 -8.49
CA GLY A 277 -17.85 -16.94 -8.91
C GLY A 277 -18.13 -15.48 -8.57
N ARG A 278 -19.29 -15.13 -8.00
CA ARG A 278 -19.53 -13.81 -7.41
C ARG A 278 -18.73 -13.63 -6.13
N VAL A 279 -18.64 -12.39 -5.63
CA VAL A 279 -17.86 -12.06 -4.43
C VAL A 279 -18.68 -11.19 -3.49
N ASN A 280 -18.77 -11.57 -2.22
CA ASN A 280 -19.43 -10.75 -1.20
C ASN A 280 -18.59 -9.49 -0.90
N VAL A 281 -19.25 -8.34 -0.92
CA VAL A 281 -18.66 -7.05 -0.58
C VAL A 281 -18.54 -6.95 0.95
N PRO A 282 -17.33 -6.67 1.50
CA PRO A 282 -17.15 -6.42 2.93
C PRO A 282 -18.13 -5.37 3.44
N ASP A 283 -18.72 -5.59 4.62
CA ASP A 283 -19.80 -4.75 5.17
C ASP A 283 -19.42 -3.26 5.20
N VAL A 284 -18.19 -2.95 5.61
CA VAL A 284 -17.66 -1.58 5.70
C VAL A 284 -17.52 -0.88 4.35
N LEU A 285 -17.48 -1.64 3.24
CA LEU A 285 -17.39 -1.10 1.89
C LEU A 285 -18.76 -0.90 1.22
N ARG A 286 -19.84 -1.48 1.76
CA ARG A 286 -21.17 -1.42 1.13
C ARG A 286 -21.68 0.01 0.97
N SER A 287 -21.44 0.91 1.93
CA SER A 287 -21.83 2.32 1.81
C SER A 287 -21.13 3.03 0.64
N TYR A 288 -19.86 2.72 0.40
CA TYR A 288 -19.07 3.23 -0.74
C TYR A 288 -19.48 2.57 -2.06
N MET A 289 -20.03 1.36 -1.99
CA MET A 289 -20.61 0.60 -3.10
C MET A 289 -22.11 0.89 -3.31
N GLY A 290 -22.67 1.93 -2.69
CA GLY A 290 -24.08 2.32 -2.85
C GLY A 290 -25.08 1.26 -2.35
N GLY A 291 -24.73 0.54 -1.30
CA GLY A 291 -25.53 -0.53 -0.70
C GLY A 291 -25.39 -1.89 -1.38
N GLN A 292 -24.55 -2.02 -2.40
CA GLN A 292 -24.32 -3.28 -3.10
C GLN A 292 -23.61 -4.29 -2.19
N GLU A 293 -24.17 -5.49 -2.08
CA GLU A 293 -23.68 -6.55 -1.18
C GLU A 293 -22.82 -7.60 -1.87
N VAL A 294 -22.92 -7.71 -3.20
CA VAL A 294 -22.23 -8.72 -4.01
C VAL A 294 -21.70 -8.07 -5.28
N LEU A 295 -20.47 -8.40 -5.70
CA LEU A 295 -19.93 -8.01 -7.00
C LEU A 295 -20.54 -8.88 -8.11
N GLU A 296 -21.07 -8.26 -9.15
CA GLU A 296 -21.69 -8.94 -10.29
C GLU A 296 -20.74 -8.99 -11.50
N ALA A 297 -20.92 -10.02 -12.33
CA ALA A 297 -20.15 -10.18 -13.55
C ALA A 297 -20.41 -9.04 -14.55
N LEU A 298 -19.37 -8.63 -15.27
CA LEU A 298 -19.46 -7.69 -16.37
C LEU A 298 -19.87 -8.45 -17.65
N HIS A 299 -21.15 -8.35 -18.02
CA HIS A 299 -21.69 -8.91 -19.27
C HIS A 299 -21.77 -7.88 -20.40
#